data_AF-A0A928CH21-F1
#
_entry.id   AF-A0A928CH21-F1
#
_cell.length_a   1.000
_cell.length_b   1.000
_cell.length_c   1.000
_cell.angle_alpha   90.00
_cell.angle_beta   90.00
_cell.angle_gamma   90.00
#
_symmetry.space_group_name_H-M   'P 1'
#
loop_
_entity.id
_entity.type
_entity.pdbx_description
1 polymer ?
#
loop_
_entity_poly.entity_id
_entity_poly.type
_entity_poly.pdbx_seq_one_letter_code
_entity_poly.pdbx_strand_id
1 'polypeptide(L)'
;MLVSQNATRRNYKDSVFVDLFAHDISAKENFISLYNALHGTNLDADTTEIQPVMLEKVLYMKYYNDVAMLIDGKIVVMIEHQSTINENMPFRFLEYIARIYEKIVNPKEKFERKLVKIPVPEFYVFYNGKEDFPSESEMKLSDAFIKLDENKNFPLEISVKVININVDKENPVLNRCEALKEYSEFMEQVKFN
;
A
#
# COMPACT_ATOMS: atom_id res chain seq x y z
N MET A 1 -19.11 -37.48 5.16
CA MET A 1 -17.68 -37.28 5.43
C MET A 1 -16.95 -37.40 4.10
N LEU A 2 -16.71 -36.27 3.42
CA LEU A 2 -15.93 -36.22 2.20
C LEU A 2 -14.96 -35.06 2.37
N VAL A 3 -13.69 -35.43 2.56
CA VAL A 3 -12.55 -34.54 2.65
C VAL A 3 -12.39 -33.89 1.27
N SER A 4 -12.82 -32.64 1.13
CA SER A 4 -12.51 -31.84 -0.05
C SER A 4 -11.08 -31.35 0.09
N GLN A 5 -10.23 -31.87 -0.77
CA GLN A 5 -8.83 -31.55 -0.93
C GLN A 5 -8.60 -30.03 -0.96
N ASN A 6 -7.62 -29.57 -0.16
CA ASN A 6 -6.98 -28.27 -0.31
C ASN A 6 -6.33 -28.24 -1.69
N ALA A 7 -7.09 -27.84 -2.71
CA ALA A 7 -6.54 -27.40 -3.97
C ALA A 7 -5.93 -26.03 -3.71
N THR A 8 -4.63 -26.02 -3.40
CA THR A 8 -3.77 -24.83 -3.39
C THR A 8 -3.87 -24.16 -4.77
N ARG A 9 -4.87 -23.29 -4.96
CA ARG A 9 -4.97 -22.41 -6.13
C ARG A 9 -3.90 -21.34 -5.97
N ARG A 10 -2.65 -21.68 -6.30
CA ARG A 10 -1.59 -20.71 -6.58
C ARG A 10 -2.02 -19.90 -7.80
N ASN A 11 -2.75 -18.81 -7.54
CA ASN A 11 -3.17 -17.88 -8.57
C ASN A 11 -2.00 -16.95 -8.90
N TYR A 12 -1.20 -17.31 -9.92
CA TYR A 12 -0.47 -16.39 -10.80
C TYR A 12 0.32 -15.22 -10.14
N LYS A 13 1.57 -15.50 -9.73
CA LYS A 13 2.68 -14.58 -9.37
C LYS A 13 2.25 -13.26 -8.71
N ASP A 14 2.01 -13.29 -7.41
CA ASP A 14 2.15 -12.10 -6.59
C ASP A 14 3.61 -11.60 -6.69
N SER A 15 3.83 -10.28 -6.59
CA SER A 15 5.22 -9.77 -6.56
C SER A 15 5.96 -10.25 -5.33
N VAL A 16 7.30 -10.30 -5.44
CA VAL A 16 8.19 -10.55 -4.30
C VAL A 16 7.89 -9.59 -3.14
N PHE A 17 7.51 -8.35 -3.45
CA PHE A 17 7.10 -7.36 -2.44
C PHE A 17 5.85 -7.79 -1.67
N VAL A 18 4.79 -8.23 -2.36
CA VAL A 18 3.56 -8.70 -1.71
C VAL A 18 3.81 -9.94 -0.89
N ASP A 19 4.60 -10.88 -1.41
CA ASP A 19 4.96 -12.07 -0.65
C ASP A 19 5.71 -11.68 0.64
N LEU A 20 6.71 -10.80 0.55
CA LEU A 20 7.53 -10.36 1.68
C LEU A 20 6.74 -9.63 2.77
N PHE A 21 5.74 -8.81 2.40
CA PHE A 21 5.01 -7.94 3.34
C PHE A 21 3.56 -8.37 3.63
N ALA A 22 3.03 -9.40 2.96
CA ALA A 22 1.64 -9.83 3.18
C ALA A 22 1.40 -11.35 3.26
N HIS A 23 2.23 -12.20 2.64
CA HIS A 23 1.93 -13.64 2.54
C HIS A 23 2.97 -14.58 3.19
N ASP A 24 4.24 -14.18 3.26
CA ASP A 24 5.30 -14.99 3.85
C ASP A 24 5.10 -15.24 5.35
N ILE A 25 5.75 -16.26 5.90
CA ILE A 25 5.69 -16.55 7.34
C ILE A 25 6.21 -15.38 8.19
N SER A 26 7.16 -14.62 7.67
CA SER A 26 7.73 -13.41 8.28
C SER A 26 6.97 -12.12 7.92
N ALA A 27 5.91 -12.20 7.10
CA ALA A 27 5.24 -11.01 6.56
C ALA A 27 4.69 -10.06 7.62
N LYS A 28 4.19 -10.58 8.75
CA LYS A 28 3.71 -9.76 9.87
C LYS A 28 4.84 -8.91 10.44
N GLU A 29 5.98 -9.52 10.73
CA GLU A 29 7.15 -8.86 11.29
C GLU A 29 7.71 -7.82 10.30
N ASN A 30 7.83 -8.19 9.03
CA ASN A 30 8.30 -7.30 7.97
C ASN A 30 7.37 -6.10 7.78
N PHE A 31 6.05 -6.33 7.77
CA PHE A 31 5.07 -5.25 7.65
C PHE A 31 5.15 -4.28 8.83
N ILE A 32 5.27 -4.79 10.06
CA ILE A 32 5.37 -3.96 11.26
C ILE A 32 6.69 -3.20 11.30
N SER A 33 7.79 -3.82 10.89
CA SER A 33 9.08 -3.15 10.70
C SER A 33 8.98 -2.00 9.69
N LEU A 34 8.34 -2.23 8.55
CA LEU A 34 8.10 -1.20 7.55
C LEU A 34 7.18 -0.09 8.07
N TYR A 35 6.08 -0.43 8.75
CA TYR A 35 5.19 0.55 9.38
C TYR A 35 5.94 1.44 10.38
N ASN A 36 6.76 0.83 11.25
CA ASN A 36 7.62 1.53 12.19
C ASN A 36 8.59 2.48 11.49
N ALA A 37 9.24 2.03 10.41
CA ALA A 37 10.14 2.86 9.62
C ALA A 37 9.42 4.05 8.97
N LEU A 38 8.21 3.86 8.45
CA LEU A 38 7.41 4.91 7.83
C LEU A 38 6.90 5.94 8.84
N HIS A 39 6.58 5.51 10.06
CA HIS A 39 5.88 6.33 11.05
C HIS A 39 6.76 6.81 12.20
N GLY A 40 7.99 6.32 12.32
CA GLY A 40 8.86 6.57 13.46
C GLY A 40 8.33 5.95 14.76
N THR A 41 7.56 4.87 14.65
CA THR A 41 7.02 4.13 15.80
C THR A 41 7.92 2.95 16.16
N ASN A 42 7.62 2.27 17.28
CA ASN A 42 8.34 1.09 17.73
C ASN A 42 7.34 0.02 18.23
N LEU A 43 6.42 -0.36 17.35
CA LEU A 43 5.43 -1.40 17.59
C LEU A 43 6.09 -2.79 17.62
N ASP A 44 5.66 -3.64 18.54
CA ASP A 44 6.13 -5.02 18.69
C ASP A 44 5.24 -5.96 17.87
N ALA A 45 5.85 -6.82 17.05
CA ALA A 45 5.14 -7.73 16.17
C ALA A 45 4.33 -8.80 16.89
N ASP A 46 4.70 -9.19 18.11
CA ASP A 46 3.99 -10.21 18.89
C ASP A 46 2.69 -9.65 19.47
N THR A 47 2.69 -8.37 19.85
CA THR A 47 1.56 -7.73 20.53
C THR A 47 0.69 -6.89 19.61
N THR A 48 1.20 -6.47 18.45
CA THR A 48 0.45 -5.64 17.50
C THR A 48 -0.47 -6.52 16.67
N GLU A 49 -1.76 -6.17 16.67
CA GLU A 49 -2.75 -6.77 15.79
C GLU A 49 -2.75 -6.06 14.43
N ILE A 50 -2.65 -6.87 13.36
CA ILE A 50 -2.85 -6.40 11.99
C ILE A 50 -3.89 -7.29 11.31
N GLN A 51 -4.67 -6.72 10.40
CA GLN A 51 -5.65 -7.48 9.62
C GLN A 51 -5.46 -7.21 8.13
N PRO A 52 -5.13 -8.23 7.32
CA PRO A 52 -5.09 -8.09 5.87
C PRO A 52 -6.46 -7.71 5.30
N VAL A 53 -6.48 -6.71 4.42
CA VAL A 53 -7.68 -6.28 3.72
C VAL A 53 -7.58 -6.72 2.25
N MET A 54 -8.46 -7.62 1.83
CA MET A 54 -8.45 -8.09 0.45
C MET A 54 -9.03 -7.06 -0.53
N LEU A 55 -8.19 -6.56 -1.43
CA LEU A 55 -8.62 -5.87 -2.64
C LEU A 55 -9.11 -6.92 -3.66
N GLU A 56 -10.42 -6.99 -3.91
CA GLU A 56 -10.95 -7.95 -4.90
C GLU A 56 -10.65 -7.51 -6.34
N LYS A 57 -10.29 -8.49 -7.18
CA LYS A 57 -10.06 -8.31 -8.62
C LYS A 57 -11.38 -7.93 -9.30
N VAL A 58 -11.47 -6.71 -9.82
CA VAL A 58 -12.53 -6.35 -10.79
C VAL A 58 -12.02 -6.65 -12.20
N LEU A 59 -12.94 -6.97 -13.11
CA LEU A 59 -12.72 -7.50 -14.49
C LEU A 59 -11.65 -6.82 -15.36
N TYR A 60 -11.14 -5.65 -14.97
CA TYR A 60 -10.10 -4.90 -15.69
C TYR A 60 -8.81 -4.65 -14.89
N MET A 61 -8.79 -5.03 -13.60
CA MET A 61 -7.74 -4.71 -12.64
C MET A 61 -6.89 -5.96 -12.36
N LYS A 62 -5.91 -6.22 -13.22
CA LYS A 62 -4.83 -7.19 -13.00
C LYS A 62 -3.72 -6.52 -12.16
N TYR A 63 -4.00 -6.20 -10.90
CA TYR A 63 -2.98 -5.66 -10.00
C TYR A 63 -2.52 -6.73 -9.04
N TYR A 64 -1.23 -7.06 -9.15
CA TYR A 64 -0.59 -8.21 -8.49
C TYR A 64 0.40 -7.77 -7.38
N ASN A 65 0.53 -6.46 -7.14
CA ASN A 65 1.64 -5.88 -6.36
C ASN A 65 1.18 -4.91 -5.26
N ASP A 66 0.03 -5.16 -4.65
CA ASP A 66 -0.58 -4.28 -3.67
C ASP A 66 -0.70 -4.98 -2.30
N VAL A 67 -0.35 -4.28 -1.22
CA VAL A 67 -0.56 -4.71 0.17
C VAL A 67 -1.54 -3.76 0.83
N ALA A 68 -2.57 -4.28 1.48
CA ALA A 68 -3.51 -3.48 2.28
C ALA A 68 -3.71 -4.12 3.66
N MET A 69 -3.44 -3.35 4.71
CA MET A 69 -3.50 -3.82 6.09
C MET A 69 -4.24 -2.81 6.96
N LEU A 70 -5.10 -3.31 7.87
CA LEU A 70 -5.63 -2.55 8.98
C LEU A 70 -4.68 -2.65 10.17
N ILE A 71 -4.27 -1.52 10.73
CA ILE A 71 -3.39 -1.41 11.89
C ILE A 71 -3.73 -0.13 12.65
N ASP A 72 -3.91 -0.20 13.97
CA ASP A 72 -4.13 0.98 14.84
C ASP A 72 -5.22 1.96 14.34
N GLY A 73 -6.37 1.43 13.89
CA GLY A 73 -7.46 2.24 13.35
C GLY A 73 -7.14 2.95 12.02
N LYS A 74 -6.07 2.53 11.33
CA LYS A 74 -5.68 3.00 10.00
C LYS A 74 -5.72 1.88 8.98
N ILE A 75 -5.95 2.24 7.72
CA ILE A 75 -5.79 1.36 6.57
C ILE A 75 -4.57 1.83 5.82
N VAL A 76 -3.52 1.01 5.79
CA VAL A 76 -2.32 1.33 5.03
C VAL A 76 -2.35 0.54 3.74
N VAL A 77 -2.32 1.24 2.61
CA VAL A 77 -2.27 0.64 1.27
C VAL A 77 -0.92 0.97 0.63
N MET A 78 -0.18 -0.06 0.27
CA MET A 78 1.15 0.03 -0.31
C MET A 78 1.16 -0.61 -1.68
N ILE A 79 1.79 0.05 -2.65
CA ILE A 79 1.90 -0.46 -4.02
C ILE A 79 3.35 -0.35 -4.47
N GLU A 80 3.88 -1.44 -5.01
CA GLU A 80 5.18 -1.45 -5.65
C GLU A 80 5.07 -0.94 -7.10
N HIS A 81 5.96 -0.02 -7.49
CA HIS A 81 5.99 0.54 -8.84
C HIS A 81 7.39 0.41 -9.46
N GLN A 82 7.54 -0.53 -10.41
CA GLN A 82 8.86 -0.94 -10.95
C GLN A 82 9.28 -0.23 -12.26
N SER A 83 8.40 0.55 -12.91
CA SER A 83 8.68 1.20 -14.20
C SER A 83 8.79 2.73 -14.09
N THR A 84 7.75 3.45 -14.52
CA THR A 84 7.70 4.91 -14.62
C THR A 84 6.57 5.42 -13.75
N ILE A 85 6.77 6.45 -12.94
CA ILE A 85 5.73 6.98 -12.06
C ILE A 85 4.46 7.29 -12.85
N ASN A 86 3.35 6.72 -12.41
CA ASN A 86 2.03 7.01 -12.94
C ASN A 86 1.36 8.10 -12.09
N GLU A 87 1.25 9.31 -12.62
CA GLU A 87 0.62 10.45 -11.92
C GLU A 87 -0.87 10.22 -11.63
N ASN A 88 -1.51 9.21 -12.25
CA ASN A 88 -2.90 8.84 -11.97
C ASN A 88 -3.06 7.92 -10.76
N MET A 89 -1.98 7.61 -10.03
CA MET A 89 -2.04 6.76 -8.84
C MET A 89 -3.02 7.27 -7.76
N PRO A 90 -3.14 8.58 -7.46
CA PRO A 90 -4.16 9.07 -6.52
C PRO A 90 -5.59 8.67 -6.91
N PHE A 91 -5.91 8.65 -8.21
CA PHE A 91 -7.22 8.18 -8.69
C PHE A 91 -7.39 6.67 -8.48
N ARG A 92 -6.34 5.86 -8.73
CA ARG A 92 -6.38 4.41 -8.45
C ARG A 92 -6.56 4.14 -6.94
N PHE A 93 -5.89 4.89 -6.07
CA PHE A 93 -6.05 4.77 -4.62
C PHE A 93 -7.45 5.18 -4.16
N LEU A 94 -8.09 6.18 -4.80
CA LEU A 94 -9.49 6.51 -4.56
C LEU A 94 -10.41 5.31 -4.82
N GLU A 95 -10.23 4.60 -5.94
CA GLU A 95 -11.01 3.41 -6.25
C GLU A 95 -10.77 2.28 -5.23
N TYR A 96 -9.52 2.14 -4.76
CA TYR A 96 -9.15 1.12 -3.79
C TYR A 96 -9.79 1.36 -2.44
N ILE A 97 -9.68 2.57 -1.92
CA ILE A 97 -10.17 2.87 -0.58
C ILE A 97 -11.70 2.83 -0.53
N ALA A 98 -12.39 3.24 -1.60
CA ALA A 98 -13.84 3.12 -1.69
C ALA A 98 -14.29 1.66 -1.52
N ARG A 99 -13.64 0.72 -2.22
CA ARG A 99 -13.94 -0.72 -2.12
C ARG A 99 -13.57 -1.32 -0.78
N ILE A 100 -12.45 -0.89 -0.20
CA ILE A 100 -12.06 -1.32 1.14
C ILE A 100 -13.15 -0.90 2.15
N TYR A 101 -13.60 0.35 2.11
CA TYR A 101 -14.67 0.81 3.00
C TYR A 101 -15.99 0.09 2.77
N GLU A 102 -16.33 -0.27 1.53
CA GLU A 102 -17.51 -1.10 1.27
C GLU A 102 -17.48 -2.46 1.97
N LYS A 103 -16.28 -3.03 2.18
CA LYS A 103 -16.12 -4.32 2.85
C LYS A 103 -16.09 -4.21 4.37
N ILE A 104 -15.40 -3.20 4.91
CA ILE A 104 -15.16 -3.13 6.36
C ILE A 104 -16.24 -2.34 7.11
N VAL A 105 -16.94 -1.42 6.44
CA VAL A 105 -18.04 -0.66 7.05
C VAL A 105 -19.32 -1.46 6.89
N ASN A 106 -20.07 -1.63 7.98
CA ASN A 106 -21.33 -2.36 7.92
C ASN A 106 -22.29 -1.67 6.95
N PRO A 107 -22.92 -2.38 5.99
CA PRO A 107 -23.85 -1.75 5.05
C PRO A 107 -24.98 -0.97 5.72
N LYS A 108 -25.41 -1.37 6.93
CA LYS A 108 -26.46 -0.68 7.70
C LYS A 108 -25.96 0.63 8.33
N GLU A 109 -24.69 0.67 8.74
CA GLU A 109 -24.06 1.84 9.38
C GLU A 109 -24.10 3.08 8.49
N LYS A 110 -24.06 2.90 7.17
CA LYS A 110 -24.18 4.01 6.19
C LYS A 110 -25.52 4.75 6.27
N PHE A 111 -26.55 4.13 6.85
CA PHE A 111 -27.90 4.70 6.99
C PHE A 111 -28.22 5.13 8.42
N GLU A 112 -27.27 4.99 9.35
CA GLU A 112 -27.45 5.42 10.74
C GLU A 112 -27.44 6.95 10.83
N ARG A 113 -28.26 7.50 11.74
CA ARG A 113 -28.28 8.96 12.00
C ARG A 113 -27.06 9.42 12.77
N LYS A 114 -26.44 8.52 13.55
CA LYS A 114 -25.24 8.80 14.32
C LYS A 114 -24.02 8.65 13.41
N LEU A 115 -23.07 9.57 13.53
CA LEU A 115 -21.78 9.48 12.83
C LEU A 115 -21.07 8.17 13.16
N VAL A 116 -20.79 7.39 12.12
CA VAL A 116 -19.95 6.19 12.19
C VAL A 116 -18.52 6.59 11.86
N LYS A 117 -17.60 6.27 12.77
CA LYS A 117 -16.16 6.49 12.56
C LYS A 117 -15.60 5.35 11.72
N ILE A 118 -14.77 5.69 10.75
CA ILE A 118 -14.12 4.73 9.86
C ILE A 118 -12.59 4.89 9.98
N PRO A 119 -11.80 3.83 9.71
CA PRO A 119 -10.35 3.91 9.79
C PRO A 119 -9.77 4.97 8.85
N VAL A 120 -8.68 5.65 9.24
CA VAL A 120 -8.02 6.65 8.40
C VAL A 120 -7.15 5.95 7.34
N PRO A 121 -7.22 6.33 6.06
CA PRO A 121 -6.40 5.68 5.04
C PRO A 121 -5.03 6.36 4.88
N GLU A 122 -4.01 5.57 4.56
CA GLU A 122 -2.69 6.03 4.16
C GLU A 122 -2.23 5.30 2.89
N PHE A 123 -1.59 6.04 1.98
CA PHE A 123 -1.26 5.55 0.64
C PHE A 123 0.21 5.73 0.34
N TYR A 124 0.87 4.62 -0.02
CA TYR A 124 2.29 4.58 -0.32
C TYR A 124 2.55 3.93 -1.68
N VAL A 125 3.42 4.56 -2.46
CA VAL A 125 4.01 3.98 -3.67
C VAL A 125 5.49 3.79 -3.43
N PHE A 126 5.97 2.56 -3.50
CA PHE A 126 7.39 2.26 -3.46
C PHE A 126 7.93 2.26 -4.89
N TYR A 127 8.67 3.31 -5.23
CA TYR A 127 9.26 3.49 -6.54
C TYR A 127 10.62 2.80 -6.60
N ASN A 128 10.74 1.87 -7.55
CA ASN A 128 11.98 1.18 -7.85
C ASN A 128 12.22 1.19 -9.36
N GLY A 129 11.90 2.29 -10.05
CA GLY A 129 12.12 2.46 -11.48
C GLY A 129 13.56 2.85 -11.84
N LYS A 130 13.82 3.06 -13.13
CA LYS A 130 15.15 3.44 -13.67
C LYS A 130 15.33 4.94 -13.90
N GLU A 131 14.25 5.71 -13.87
CA GLU A 131 14.31 7.15 -14.11
C GLU A 131 14.84 7.86 -12.86
N ASP A 132 15.52 8.99 -13.06
CA ASP A 132 15.91 9.83 -11.93
C ASP A 132 14.66 10.40 -11.27
N PHE A 133 14.49 10.10 -9.98
CA PHE A 133 13.32 10.50 -9.21
C PHE A 133 13.75 10.88 -7.79
N PRO A 134 13.12 11.89 -7.16
CA PRO A 134 13.45 12.31 -5.81
C PRO A 134 13.39 11.15 -4.80
N SER A 135 14.11 11.29 -3.68
CA SER A 135 14.06 10.32 -2.56
C SER A 135 12.64 10.12 -2.02
N GLU A 136 11.88 11.22 -1.92
CA GLU A 136 10.46 11.23 -1.56
C GLU A 136 9.73 12.27 -2.40
N SER A 137 8.46 12.00 -2.71
CA SER A 137 7.54 12.99 -3.28
C SER A 137 6.09 12.69 -2.87
N GLU A 138 5.17 13.58 -3.20
CA GLU A 138 3.75 13.43 -2.92
C GLU A 138 2.95 13.70 -4.19
N MET A 139 2.00 12.82 -4.50
CA MET A 139 1.01 13.03 -5.56
C MET A 139 -0.35 13.31 -4.92
N LYS A 140 -1.10 14.28 -5.46
CA LYS A 140 -2.42 14.65 -4.96
C LYS A 140 -3.49 14.43 -6.01
N LEU A 141 -4.68 14.02 -5.58
CA LEU A 141 -5.81 13.89 -6.48
C LEU A 141 -6.27 15.26 -6.98
N SER A 142 -6.10 16.31 -6.17
CA SER A 142 -6.40 17.68 -6.57
C SER A 142 -5.71 18.10 -7.87
N ASP A 143 -4.50 17.61 -8.11
CA ASP A 143 -3.68 17.98 -9.28
C ASP A 143 -4.31 17.47 -10.59
N ALA A 144 -5.17 16.45 -10.51
CA ALA A 144 -5.92 15.92 -11.66
C ALA A 144 -7.23 16.67 -11.94
N PHE A 145 -7.66 17.61 -11.09
CA PHE A 145 -8.93 18.31 -11.29
C PHE A 145 -8.86 19.36 -12.41
N ILE A 146 -9.83 19.31 -13.33
CA ILE A 146 -9.92 20.22 -14.49
C ILE A 146 -9.98 21.71 -14.08
N LYS A 147 -10.56 22.02 -12.92
CA LYS A 147 -10.73 23.39 -12.41
C LYS A 147 -10.26 23.54 -10.97
N LEU A 148 -9.04 24.05 -10.83
CA LEU A 148 -8.53 24.56 -9.56
C LEU A 148 -9.10 25.97 -9.36
N ASP A 149 -9.51 26.28 -8.13
CA ASP A 149 -9.82 27.66 -7.73
C ASP A 149 -8.77 27.98 -6.68
N GLU A 150 -8.14 29.13 -6.84
CA GLU A 150 -6.87 29.47 -6.21
C GLU A 150 -7.01 29.70 -4.69
N ASN A 151 -8.24 29.71 -4.17
CA ASN A 151 -8.56 29.93 -2.75
C ASN A 151 -8.93 28.65 -1.95
N LYS A 152 -8.61 27.44 -2.45
CA LYS A 152 -9.42 26.26 -2.13
C LYS A 152 -9.06 25.40 -0.92
N ASN A 153 -10.14 25.07 -0.21
CA ASN A 153 -10.38 23.78 0.42
C ASN A 153 -10.77 22.75 -0.68
N PHE A 154 -10.06 21.63 -0.81
CA PHE A 154 -10.40 20.58 -1.79
C PHE A 154 -11.49 19.65 -1.24
N PRO A 155 -12.64 19.47 -1.91
CA PRO A 155 -13.75 18.68 -1.38
C PRO A 155 -13.47 17.17 -1.36
N LEU A 156 -12.50 16.72 -2.16
CA LEU A 156 -12.02 15.36 -2.21
C LEU A 156 -10.51 15.43 -2.42
N GLU A 157 -9.75 14.76 -1.55
CA GLU A 157 -8.31 14.70 -1.64
C GLU A 157 -7.83 13.27 -1.33
N ILE A 158 -6.85 12.81 -2.10
CA ILE A 158 -6.07 11.60 -1.86
C ILE A 158 -4.61 12.02 -2.01
N SER A 159 -3.88 12.00 -0.90
CA SER A 159 -2.44 12.27 -0.88
C SER A 159 -1.67 10.96 -0.83
N VAL A 160 -0.83 10.74 -1.82
CA VAL A 160 -0.04 9.52 -2.00
C VAL A 160 1.42 9.84 -1.80
N LYS A 161 2.06 9.21 -0.82
CA LYS A 161 3.50 9.32 -0.60
C LYS A 161 4.22 8.38 -1.56
N VAL A 162 5.13 8.93 -2.34
CA VAL A 162 6.04 8.14 -3.18
C VAL A 162 7.38 8.07 -2.47
N ILE A 163 7.85 6.85 -2.25
CA ILE A 163 9.10 6.56 -1.57
C ILE A 163 10.00 5.88 -2.58
N ASN A 164 11.10 6.54 -2.92
CA ASN A 164 12.08 5.97 -3.81
C ASN A 164 12.99 5.02 -3.03
N ILE A 165 12.92 3.75 -3.41
CA ILE A 165 13.63 2.65 -2.74
C ILE A 165 14.80 2.15 -3.56
N ASN A 166 15.20 2.85 -4.64
CA ASN A 166 16.48 2.58 -5.29
C ASN A 166 17.63 2.86 -4.30
N VAL A 167 18.63 1.99 -4.29
CA VAL A 167 19.72 2.00 -3.29
C VAL A 167 20.55 3.30 -3.35
N ASP A 168 20.72 3.87 -4.55
CA ASP A 168 21.46 5.12 -4.79
C ASP A 168 20.79 6.38 -4.22
N LYS A 169 19.51 6.28 -3.82
CA LYS A 169 18.72 7.41 -3.31
C LYS A 169 18.78 7.57 -1.79
N GLU A 170 19.43 6.64 -1.10
CA GLU A 170 19.70 6.67 0.35
C GLU A 170 18.47 7.08 1.20
N ASN A 171 17.26 6.64 0.80
CA ASN A 171 16.06 7.02 1.53
C ASN A 171 16.15 6.50 3.00
N PRO A 172 15.89 7.36 4.02
CA PRO A 172 15.99 6.96 5.42
C PRO A 172 15.12 5.77 5.83
N VAL A 173 14.06 5.46 5.09
CA VAL A 173 13.24 4.25 5.33
C VAL A 173 14.05 2.97 5.15
N LEU A 174 15.00 2.93 4.20
CA LEU A 174 15.83 1.75 3.94
C LEU A 174 16.78 1.48 5.11
N ASN A 175 17.27 2.53 5.77
CA ASN A 175 18.11 2.38 6.96
C ASN A 175 17.32 1.95 8.20
N ARG A 176 16.00 2.13 8.19
CA ARG A 176 15.11 1.83 9.32
C ARG A 176 14.35 0.53 9.18
N CYS A 177 14.25 -0.02 7.97
CA CYS A 177 13.59 -1.29 7.67
C CYS A 177 14.52 -2.20 6.87
N GLU A 178 15.13 -3.16 7.57
CA GLU A 178 16.07 -4.13 6.98
C GLU A 178 15.42 -4.95 5.87
N ALA A 179 14.21 -5.46 6.08
CA ALA A 179 13.46 -6.21 5.06
C ALA A 179 13.25 -5.41 3.76
N LEU A 180 12.93 -4.10 3.86
CA LEU A 180 12.77 -3.25 2.67
C LEU A 180 14.12 -2.99 1.98
N LYS A 181 15.20 -2.83 2.76
CA LYS A 181 16.55 -2.65 2.24
C LYS A 181 17.04 -3.87 1.47
N GLU A 182 16.92 -5.06 2.05
CA GLU A 182 17.29 -6.32 1.41
C GLU A 182 16.48 -6.54 0.12
N TYR A 183 15.18 -6.24 0.17
CA TYR A 183 14.32 -6.26 -1.02
C TYR A 183 14.82 -5.29 -2.09
N SER A 184 15.19 -4.06 -1.74
CA SER A 184 15.73 -3.08 -2.68
C SER A 184 17.03 -3.54 -3.34
N GLU A 185 17.98 -4.04 -2.55
CA GLU A 185 19.26 -4.58 -3.03
C GLU A 185 19.05 -5.80 -3.94
N PHE A 186 18.12 -6.69 -3.57
CA PHE A 186 17.75 -7.83 -4.41
C PHE A 186 17.19 -7.37 -5.76
N MET A 187 16.26 -6.41 -5.75
CA MET A 187 15.67 -5.91 -6.99
C MET A 187 16.66 -5.16 -7.86
N GLU A 188 17.63 -4.46 -7.26
CA GLU A 188 18.75 -3.87 -8.00
C GLU A 188 19.54 -4.95 -8.75
N GLN A 189 19.91 -6.04 -8.08
CA GLN A 189 20.62 -7.16 -8.73
C GLN A 189 19.80 -7.82 -9.85
N VAL A 190 18.49 -7.98 -9.66
CA VAL A 190 17.60 -8.55 -10.69
C VAL A 190 17.50 -7.64 -11.92
N LYS A 191 17.61 -6.31 -11.77
CA LYS A 191 17.59 -5.36 -12.91
C LYS A 191 18.85 -5.41 -13.77
N PHE A 192 19.98 -5.86 -13.21
CA PHE A 192 21.27 -5.94 -13.89
C PHE A 192 21.53 -7.29 -14.60
N ASN A 193 20.67 -8.29 -14.38
CA ASN A 193 20.69 -9.60 -15.05
C ASN A 193 19.64 -9.68 -16.16
#